data_AF-A0A068RR87-F1
#
_entry.id   AF-A0A068RR87-F1
#
_cell.length_a   1.000
_cell.length_b   1.000
_cell.length_c   1.000
_cell.angle_alpha   90.00
_cell.angle_beta   90.00
_cell.angle_gamma   90.00
#
_symmetry.space_group_name_H-M   'P 1'
#
loop_
_entity.id
_entity.type
_entity.pdbx_description
1 polymer ?
#
loop_
_entity_poly.entity_id
_entity_poly.type
_entity_poly.pdbx_seq_one_letter_code
_entity_poly.pdbx_strand_id
1 'polypeptide(L)'
;MIRHRLSKDVHLNLREQRAAVADLTLHRQPVVEPPLSPYWSPTMVLKHNNQLPNQHFRKDWQRRVKTWFDQPGRKKSRRVARIQKAARIAPRPVDGLLRPAVRCPTQRYNMRLRVGRGFTLEEIKEAGINRKEARSIGIAVDHRRRNHSQESLELNVQRLKAYKAKLIVFPRKASSPKKGDSDAAAVASAVQLRGAILPVEQVATAPEARAISADEKKVNAYMKLRYARSAARTLGAREKRARDKAEEEANKK
;
A
#
# COMPACT_ATOMS: atom_id res chain seq x y z
N MET A 1 -47.79 -83.99 15.17
CA MET A 1 -48.39 -85.18 14.55
C MET A 1 -48.89 -84.79 13.16
N ILE A 2 -48.41 -85.48 12.11
CA ILE A 2 -49.14 -85.79 10.86
C ILE A 2 -49.41 -84.58 9.93
N ARG A 3 -48.99 -84.50 8.66
CA ARG A 3 -48.43 -85.48 7.70
C ARG A 3 -47.84 -84.72 6.49
N HIS A 4 -46.72 -85.23 5.97
CA HIS A 4 -46.40 -85.18 4.54
C HIS A 4 -47.54 -85.76 3.69
N ARG A 5 -47.61 -85.41 2.40
CA ARG A 5 -47.27 -86.34 1.28
C ARG A 5 -48.17 -86.21 0.02
N LEU A 6 -47.48 -85.96 -1.11
CA LEU A 6 -47.71 -86.37 -2.52
C LEU A 6 -48.96 -85.84 -3.26
N SER A 7 -48.82 -85.16 -4.41
CA SER A 7 -48.27 -85.59 -5.71
C SER A 7 -49.09 -86.69 -6.38
N LYS A 8 -49.59 -86.36 -7.58
CA LYS A 8 -49.59 -87.12 -8.86
C LYS A 8 -50.57 -86.38 -9.79
N ASP A 9 -50.12 -85.67 -10.82
CA ASP A 9 -49.65 -86.21 -12.13
C ASP A 9 -50.69 -87.22 -12.67
N VAL A 10 -51.27 -87.12 -13.86
CA VAL A 10 -50.70 -87.01 -15.22
C VAL A 10 -51.89 -86.66 -16.14
N HIS A 11 -51.92 -85.52 -16.83
CA HIS A 11 -51.47 -85.31 -18.22
C HIS A 11 -52.17 -86.13 -19.32
N LEU A 12 -52.95 -85.43 -20.15
CA LEU A 12 -53.03 -85.44 -21.63
C LEU A 12 -54.15 -84.40 -21.95
N ASN A 13 -54.04 -83.46 -22.88
CA ASN A 13 -53.43 -83.58 -24.19
C ASN A 13 -53.04 -82.19 -24.72
N LEU A 14 -51.78 -82.08 -25.19
CA LEU A 14 -51.22 -80.93 -25.90
C LEU A 14 -51.81 -80.85 -27.33
N ARG A 15 -52.97 -80.22 -27.49
CA ARG A 15 -53.42 -79.77 -28.83
C ARG A 15 -54.30 -78.50 -28.87
N GLU A 16 -54.59 -77.87 -27.74
CA GLU A 16 -55.42 -76.65 -27.66
C GLU A 16 -54.71 -75.44 -27.03
N GLN A 17 -53.38 -75.47 -26.87
CA GLN A 17 -52.62 -74.35 -26.30
C GLN A 17 -51.51 -73.86 -27.21
N ARG A 18 -51.87 -72.94 -28.10
CA ARG A 18 -51.03 -71.79 -28.48
C ARG A 18 -52.00 -70.60 -28.57
N ALA A 19 -52.05 -69.81 -27.51
CA ALA A 19 -51.29 -68.56 -27.41
C ALA A 19 -51.86 -67.53 -28.41
N ALA A 20 -52.78 -66.66 -27.98
CA ALA A 20 -52.45 -65.45 -27.22
C ALA A 20 -51.54 -64.49 -28.01
N VAL A 21 -52.08 -63.87 -29.07
CA VAL A 21 -51.61 -62.60 -29.66
C VAL A 21 -52.79 -61.95 -30.39
N ALA A 22 -52.96 -60.62 -30.24
CA ALA A 22 -53.84 -59.71 -31.00
C ALA A 22 -55.36 -59.82 -30.72
N ASP A 23 -56.18 -58.79 -30.52
CA ASP A 23 -56.10 -57.36 -30.76
C ASP A 23 -57.12 -56.64 -29.85
N LEU A 24 -56.67 -55.71 -29.01
CA LEU A 24 -57.49 -54.64 -28.42
C LEU A 24 -56.74 -53.33 -28.61
N THR A 25 -56.66 -52.89 -29.87
CA THR A 25 -56.11 -51.61 -30.28
C THR A 25 -57.13 -50.49 -30.04
N LEU A 26 -57.28 -50.10 -28.77
CA LEU A 26 -57.85 -48.81 -28.40
C LEU A 26 -57.00 -47.69 -29.02
N HIS A 27 -57.66 -46.71 -29.62
CA HIS A 27 -57.08 -45.53 -30.26
C HIS A 27 -56.01 -44.88 -29.38
N ARG A 28 -54.74 -45.18 -29.67
CA ARG A 28 -53.59 -44.53 -29.09
C ARG A 28 -53.45 -43.17 -29.77
N GLN A 29 -53.92 -42.13 -29.09
CA GLN A 29 -53.58 -40.74 -29.38
C GLN A 29 -52.07 -40.64 -29.71
N PRO A 30 -51.64 -39.89 -30.74
CA PRO A 30 -50.22 -39.69 -30.98
C PRO A 30 -49.62 -39.07 -29.72
N VAL A 31 -48.67 -39.77 -29.12
CA VAL A 31 -47.84 -39.22 -28.05
C VAL A 31 -47.07 -38.09 -28.70
N VAL A 32 -47.47 -36.85 -28.39
CA VAL A 32 -46.66 -35.68 -28.70
C VAL A 32 -45.38 -35.87 -27.92
N GLU A 33 -44.29 -36.21 -28.63
CA GLU A 33 -42.96 -36.25 -28.05
C GLU A 33 -42.70 -34.87 -27.42
N PRO A 34 -42.31 -34.80 -26.13
CA PRO A 34 -41.94 -33.53 -25.53
C PRO A 34 -40.77 -32.97 -26.36
N PRO A 35 -40.78 -31.68 -26.72
CA PRO A 35 -39.69 -31.11 -27.49
C PRO A 35 -38.38 -31.39 -26.76
N LEU A 36 -37.45 -32.03 -27.47
CA LEU A 36 -36.07 -32.23 -27.02
C LEU A 36 -35.58 -30.89 -26.45
N SER A 37 -35.28 -30.93 -25.16
CA SER A 37 -34.81 -29.80 -24.37
C SER A 37 -33.78 -28.97 -25.15
N PRO A 38 -33.98 -27.65 -25.32
CA PRO A 38 -33.10 -26.77 -26.11
C PRO A 38 -31.79 -26.41 -25.39
N TYR A 39 -31.31 -27.25 -24.47
CA TYR A 39 -30.04 -27.05 -23.76
C TYR A 39 -28.83 -27.52 -24.57
N TRP A 40 -28.75 -27.08 -25.83
CA TRP A 40 -27.46 -26.88 -26.49
C TRP A 40 -27.57 -25.79 -27.56
N SER A 41 -27.84 -24.56 -27.11
CA SER A 41 -27.50 -23.38 -27.91
C SER A 41 -26.05 -22.97 -27.58
N PRO A 42 -25.13 -22.86 -28.55
CA PRO A 42 -23.87 -22.17 -28.35
C PRO A 42 -24.20 -20.69 -28.16
N THR A 43 -24.46 -20.29 -26.91
CA THR A 43 -24.78 -18.93 -26.55
C THR A 43 -23.61 -18.03 -26.95
N MET A 44 -23.86 -17.14 -27.91
CA MET A 44 -22.97 -16.01 -28.21
C MET A 44 -22.62 -15.31 -26.89
N VAL A 45 -21.36 -15.44 -26.47
CA VAL A 45 -20.86 -15.10 -25.13
C VAL A 45 -20.94 -13.60 -24.83
N LEU A 46 -21.12 -12.76 -25.85
CA LEU A 46 -21.46 -11.35 -25.71
C LEU A 46 -22.48 -10.95 -26.77
N LYS A 47 -23.47 -10.17 -26.36
CA LYS A 47 -24.38 -9.48 -27.28
C LYS A 47 -23.65 -8.26 -27.88
N HIS A 48 -23.63 -8.11 -29.20
CA HIS A 48 -23.02 -6.98 -29.92
C HIS A 48 -21.52 -6.76 -29.59
N ASN A 49 -21.03 -5.55 -29.90
CA ASN A 49 -19.67 -5.08 -29.61
C ASN A 49 -19.52 -4.62 -28.15
N ASN A 50 -19.67 -5.55 -27.21
CA ASN A 50 -19.46 -5.28 -25.79
C ASN A 50 -18.00 -5.60 -25.37
N GLN A 51 -17.52 -4.94 -24.31
CA GLN A 51 -16.19 -5.21 -23.76
C GLN A 51 -16.12 -6.66 -23.25
N LEU A 52 -15.06 -7.37 -23.64
CA LEU A 52 -14.78 -8.73 -23.14
C LEU A 52 -14.70 -8.74 -21.59
N PRO A 53 -15.54 -9.52 -20.90
CA PRO A 53 -15.57 -9.52 -19.44
C PRO A 53 -14.32 -10.20 -18.86
N ASN A 54 -13.50 -9.44 -18.14
CA ASN A 54 -12.39 -9.96 -17.33
C ASN A 54 -12.76 -9.97 -15.83
N GLN A 55 -13.91 -10.57 -15.50
CA GLN A 55 -14.43 -10.61 -14.15
C GLN A 55 -13.92 -11.85 -13.40
N HIS A 56 -13.29 -11.63 -12.24
CA HIS A 56 -12.61 -12.68 -11.48
C HIS A 56 -13.52 -13.35 -10.45
N PHE A 57 -14.73 -13.77 -10.87
CA PHE A 57 -15.74 -14.39 -10.02
C PHE A 57 -15.86 -15.92 -10.17
N ARG A 58 -14.86 -16.56 -10.83
CA ARG A 58 -14.84 -18.01 -11.11
C ARG A 58 -14.44 -18.89 -9.90
N LYS A 59 -14.01 -18.27 -8.80
CA LYS A 59 -13.70 -18.95 -7.53
C LYS A 59 -14.85 -18.73 -6.56
N ASP A 60 -14.86 -19.47 -5.45
CA ASP A 60 -15.81 -19.29 -4.35
C ASP A 60 -15.55 -17.96 -3.60
N TRP A 61 -15.98 -16.86 -4.23
CA TRP A 61 -15.83 -15.49 -3.75
C TRP A 61 -16.94 -15.11 -2.77
N GLN A 62 -18.13 -15.71 -2.89
CA GLN A 62 -19.29 -15.43 -2.06
C GLN A 62 -19.00 -15.73 -0.57
N ARG A 63 -18.25 -16.81 -0.28
CA ARG A 63 -17.78 -17.11 1.09
C ARG A 63 -16.78 -16.10 1.67
N ARG A 64 -16.12 -15.28 0.84
CA ARG A 64 -15.05 -14.34 1.23
C ARG A 64 -15.46 -12.87 1.10
N VAL A 65 -16.76 -12.61 1.05
CA VAL A 65 -17.28 -11.24 1.00
C VAL A 65 -17.09 -10.58 2.36
N LYS A 66 -16.17 -9.63 2.44
CA LYS A 66 -16.01 -8.76 3.61
C LYS A 66 -17.00 -7.61 3.54
N THR A 67 -18.01 -7.64 4.39
CA THR A 67 -18.92 -6.51 4.59
C THR A 67 -18.29 -5.45 5.49
N TRP A 68 -18.75 -4.20 5.38
CA TRP A 68 -18.21 -3.04 6.12
C TRP A 68 -19.25 -2.37 7.04
N PHE A 69 -20.28 -3.11 7.47
CA PHE A 69 -21.33 -2.61 8.37
C PHE A 69 -20.79 -2.15 9.74
N ASP A 70 -19.66 -2.72 10.17
CA ASP A 70 -18.98 -2.38 11.41
C ASP A 70 -18.09 -1.13 11.30
N GLN A 71 -17.99 -0.49 10.12
CA GLN A 71 -17.17 0.70 9.91
C GLN A 71 -17.46 1.84 10.91
N PRO A 72 -18.73 2.27 11.16
CA PRO A 72 -19.04 3.28 12.18
C PRO A 72 -18.66 2.83 13.60
N GLY A 73 -18.92 1.57 13.96
CA GLY A 73 -18.51 0.99 15.23
C GLY A 73 -16.99 1.06 15.43
N ARG A 74 -16.21 0.62 14.43
CA ARG A 74 -14.75 0.71 14.44
C ARG A 74 -14.24 2.16 14.50
N LYS A 75 -14.93 3.13 13.89
CA LYS A 75 -14.60 4.56 14.02
C LYS A 75 -14.79 5.04 15.46
N LYS A 76 -15.90 4.69 16.11
CA LYS A 76 -16.17 5.01 17.53
C LYS A 76 -15.13 4.37 18.45
N SER A 77 -14.84 3.07 18.32
CA SER A 77 -13.86 2.37 19.15
C SER A 77 -12.45 2.98 19.02
N ARG A 78 -12.01 3.31 17.80
CA ARG A 78 -10.74 4.02 17.59
C ARG A 78 -10.71 5.40 18.23
N ARG A 79 -11.83 6.14 18.22
CA ARG A 79 -11.93 7.45 18.87
C ARG A 79 -11.78 7.32 20.39
N VAL A 80 -12.51 6.39 21.01
CA VAL A 80 -12.43 6.13 22.46
C VAL A 80 -11.02 5.71 22.87
N ALA A 81 -10.39 4.79 22.13
CA ALA A 81 -9.02 4.37 22.40
C ALA A 81 -8.01 5.53 22.30
N ARG A 82 -8.21 6.48 21.37
CA ARG A 82 -7.38 7.69 21.28
C ARG A 82 -7.60 8.64 22.46
N ILE A 83 -8.83 8.79 22.94
CA ILE A 83 -9.15 9.60 24.12
C ILE A 83 -8.51 8.99 25.38
N GLN A 84 -8.66 7.68 25.57
CA GLN A 84 -8.03 6.96 26.68
C GLN A 84 -6.50 7.05 26.61
N LYS A 85 -5.91 6.92 25.42
CA LYS A 85 -4.47 7.14 25.22
C LYS A 85 -4.06 8.56 25.61
N ALA A 86 -4.81 9.57 25.18
CA ALA A 86 -4.51 10.97 25.47
C ALA A 86 -4.52 11.27 26.97
N ALA A 87 -5.56 10.80 27.69
CA ALA A 87 -5.65 10.93 29.14
C ALA A 87 -4.48 10.24 29.86
N ARG A 88 -4.10 9.03 29.43
CA ARG A 88 -3.02 8.24 30.06
C ARG A 88 -1.64 8.88 29.93
N ILE A 89 -1.36 9.58 28.83
CA ILE A 89 -0.02 10.14 28.56
C ILE A 89 0.09 11.63 28.89
N ALA A 90 -1.00 12.27 29.35
CA ALA A 90 -1.00 13.68 29.70
C ALA A 90 0.14 13.97 30.69
N PRO A 91 0.96 15.01 30.46
CA PRO A 91 0.76 16.14 29.53
C PRO A 91 1.31 15.95 28.10
N ARG A 92 1.89 14.79 27.75
CA ARG A 92 2.59 14.59 26.47
C ARG A 92 1.64 14.61 25.26
N PRO A 93 2.08 15.08 24.07
CA PRO A 93 1.26 15.06 22.86
C PRO A 93 0.82 13.66 22.39
N VAL A 94 -0.38 13.55 21.82
CA VAL A 94 -1.00 12.27 21.39
C VAL A 94 -0.34 11.64 20.16
N ASP A 95 0.20 12.46 19.27
CA ASP A 95 0.90 12.07 18.04
C ASP A 95 2.16 11.24 18.33
N GLY A 96 2.75 11.41 19.51
CA GLY A 96 3.85 10.61 20.01
C GLY A 96 5.20 11.29 19.84
N LEU A 97 6.09 10.69 19.06
CA LEU A 97 7.47 11.17 18.89
C LEU A 97 7.57 12.12 17.71
N LEU A 98 8.41 13.17 17.83
CA LEU A 98 8.80 14.00 16.70
C LEU A 98 9.51 13.14 15.65
N ARG A 99 9.11 13.32 14.39
CA ARG A 99 9.68 12.64 13.23
C ARG A 99 10.27 13.66 12.24
N PRO A 100 11.33 13.29 11.48
CA PRO A 100 11.98 14.18 10.53
C PRO A 100 11.13 14.39 9.28
N ALA A 101 11.44 15.43 8.52
CA ALA A 101 10.96 15.59 7.15
C ALA A 101 11.89 14.85 6.19
N VAL A 102 11.31 14.03 5.31
CA VAL A 102 12.05 13.18 4.38
C VAL A 102 11.42 13.28 2.99
N ARG A 103 12.24 13.36 1.95
CA ARG A 103 11.80 13.33 0.55
C ARG A 103 11.39 11.90 0.15
N CYS A 104 10.37 11.77 -0.70
CA CYS A 104 10.00 10.45 -1.23
C CYS A 104 11.07 9.94 -2.23
N PRO A 105 11.30 8.61 -2.32
CA PRO A 105 12.46 8.07 -3.02
C PRO A 105 12.35 8.04 -4.54
N THR A 106 11.15 7.98 -5.11
CA THR A 106 10.97 7.81 -6.57
C THR A 106 10.90 9.15 -7.30
N GLN A 107 11.33 9.18 -8.56
CA GLN A 107 11.29 10.39 -9.41
C GLN A 107 9.90 11.04 -9.45
N ARG A 108 8.83 10.25 -9.48
CA ARG A 108 7.45 10.76 -9.49
C ARG A 108 7.09 11.57 -8.24
N TYR A 109 7.68 11.25 -7.09
CA TYR A 109 7.29 11.82 -5.80
C TYR A 109 8.41 12.57 -5.07
N ASN A 110 9.60 12.67 -5.65
CA ASN A 110 10.78 13.27 -5.01
C ASN A 110 10.53 14.73 -4.56
N MET A 111 9.66 15.47 -5.25
CA MET A 111 9.26 16.83 -4.86
C MET A 111 8.43 16.88 -3.57
N ARG A 112 7.82 15.77 -3.15
CA ARG A 112 6.96 15.73 -1.96
C ARG A 112 7.78 15.41 -0.71
N LEU A 113 7.62 16.24 0.31
CA LEU A 113 8.07 15.93 1.66
C LEU A 113 7.02 15.11 2.40
N ARG A 114 7.50 14.17 3.23
CA ARG A 114 6.67 13.37 4.12
C ARG A 114 7.33 13.22 5.48
N VAL A 115 6.55 12.78 6.45
CA VAL A 115 7.06 12.41 7.77
C VAL A 115 7.85 11.10 7.67
N GLY A 116 9.07 11.11 8.18
CA GLY A 116 9.97 9.97 8.20
C GLY A 116 9.77 9.01 9.38
N ARG A 117 10.68 8.04 9.51
CA ARG A 117 10.67 7.09 10.64
C ARG A 117 11.32 7.67 11.89
N GLY A 118 12.49 8.30 11.75
CA GLY A 118 13.25 8.91 12.83
C GLY A 118 14.48 9.67 12.32
N PHE A 119 15.01 10.54 13.17
CA PHE A 119 16.20 11.36 12.92
C PHE A 119 17.47 10.49 12.85
N THR A 120 18.43 10.91 12.03
CA THR A 120 19.74 10.25 11.97
C THR A 120 20.57 10.61 13.20
N LEU A 121 21.63 9.83 13.45
CA LEU A 121 22.56 10.15 14.54
C LEU A 121 23.34 11.44 14.28
N GLU A 122 23.57 11.77 13.01
CA GLU A 122 24.25 12.99 12.58
C GLU A 122 23.40 14.23 12.84
N GLU A 123 22.13 14.22 12.45
CA GLU A 123 21.19 15.31 12.73
C GLU A 123 21.05 15.57 14.24
N ILE A 124 20.98 14.49 15.04
CA ILE A 124 20.86 14.58 16.50
C ILE A 124 22.13 15.17 17.13
N LYS A 125 23.30 14.75 16.63
CA LYS A 125 24.60 15.24 17.08
C LYS A 125 24.74 16.75 16.79
N GLU A 126 24.40 17.17 15.58
CA GLU A 126 24.48 18.58 15.16
C GLU A 126 23.44 19.48 15.85
N ALA A 127 22.30 18.92 16.22
CA ALA A 127 21.32 19.61 17.08
C ALA A 127 21.76 19.72 18.56
N GLY A 128 22.90 19.13 18.94
CA GLY A 128 23.41 19.15 20.32
C GLY A 128 22.53 18.36 21.29
N ILE A 129 22.00 17.21 20.84
CA ILE A 129 21.16 16.32 21.65
C ILE A 129 21.89 14.98 21.80
N ASN A 130 21.90 14.41 22.99
CA ASN A 130 22.48 13.09 23.19
C ASN A 130 21.57 11.99 22.62
N ARG A 131 22.14 11.03 21.87
CA ARG A 131 21.38 9.94 21.22
C ARG A 131 20.49 9.13 22.18
N LYS A 132 20.94 8.90 23.42
CA LYS A 132 20.19 8.15 24.42
C LYS A 132 19.05 8.97 25.01
N GLU A 133 19.27 10.27 25.14
CA GLU A 133 18.34 11.24 25.72
C GLU A 133 17.21 11.59 24.75
N ALA A 134 17.50 11.64 23.45
CA ALA A 134 16.56 12.00 22.39
C ALA A 134 15.22 11.26 22.52
N ARG A 135 15.25 9.95 22.77
CA ARG A 135 14.03 9.14 22.87
C ARG A 135 13.22 9.40 24.14
N SER A 136 13.88 9.77 25.24
CA SER A 136 13.23 10.17 26.50
C SER A 136 12.50 11.51 26.37
N ILE A 137 13.09 12.43 25.60
CA ILE A 137 12.59 13.78 25.30
C ILE A 137 11.44 13.76 24.25
N GLY A 138 11.22 12.63 23.59
CA GLY A 138 10.14 12.46 22.61
C GLY A 138 10.58 12.63 21.15
N ILE A 139 11.85 12.38 20.84
CA ILE A 139 12.39 12.42 19.47
C ILE A 139 12.58 10.99 18.96
N ALA A 140 12.06 10.69 17.75
CA ALA A 140 12.25 9.39 17.12
C ALA A 140 13.66 9.28 16.52
N VAL A 141 14.38 8.20 16.80
CA VAL A 141 15.74 7.96 16.28
C VAL A 141 15.74 6.79 15.29
N ASP A 142 16.38 6.98 14.15
CA ASP A 142 16.60 5.92 13.15
C ASP A 142 18.08 5.84 12.78
N HIS A 143 18.77 4.86 13.34
CA HIS A 143 20.19 4.60 13.10
C HIS A 143 20.49 4.05 11.70
N ARG A 144 19.49 3.65 10.92
CA ARG A 144 19.69 3.08 9.57
C ARG A 144 19.68 4.12 8.47
N ARG A 145 19.07 5.28 8.70
CA ARG A 145 18.98 6.34 7.70
C ARG A 145 20.32 7.08 7.63
N ARG A 146 20.74 7.40 6.41
CA ARG A 146 21.93 8.20 6.11
C ARG A 146 21.50 9.52 5.46
N ASN A 147 22.28 10.56 5.67
CA ASN A 147 22.09 11.83 4.99
C ASN A 147 22.95 11.84 3.71
N HIS A 148 22.35 12.30 2.62
CA HIS A 148 23.02 12.40 1.31
C HIS A 148 23.13 13.85 0.83
N SER A 149 22.43 14.78 1.47
CA SER A 149 22.35 16.18 1.09
C SER A 149 22.42 17.07 2.32
N GLN A 150 23.21 18.14 2.23
CA GLN A 150 23.36 19.13 3.29
C GLN A 150 22.03 19.85 3.60
N GLU A 151 21.25 20.19 2.57
CA GLU A 151 19.93 20.81 2.73
C GLU A 151 18.99 20.01 3.64
N SER A 152 18.98 18.67 3.48
CA SER A 152 18.13 17.79 4.28
C SER A 152 18.59 17.68 5.74
N LEU A 153 19.90 17.75 5.95
CA LEU A 153 20.52 17.74 7.27
C LEU A 153 20.12 19.04 8.01
N GLU A 154 20.35 20.19 7.38
CA GLU A 154 20.02 21.51 7.93
C GLU A 154 18.53 21.65 8.25
N LEU A 155 17.64 21.26 7.34
CA LEU A 155 16.19 21.29 7.56
C LEU A 155 15.81 20.50 8.81
N ASN A 156 16.33 19.29 8.96
CA ASN A 156 16.01 18.43 10.11
C ASN A 156 16.68 18.90 11.40
N VAL A 157 17.88 19.48 11.34
CA VAL A 157 18.54 20.11 12.50
C VAL A 157 17.75 21.33 12.96
N GLN A 158 17.31 22.20 12.05
CA GLN A 158 16.44 23.33 12.37
C GLN A 158 15.12 22.86 12.99
N ARG A 159 14.54 21.78 12.46
CA ARG A 159 13.34 21.15 13.03
C ARG A 159 13.56 20.62 14.46
N LEU A 160 14.72 20.02 14.75
CA LEU A 160 15.08 19.58 16.09
C LEU A 160 15.28 20.77 17.05
N LYS A 161 15.96 21.83 16.60
CA LYS A 161 16.15 23.07 17.38
C LYS A 161 14.81 23.73 17.69
N ALA A 162 13.91 23.84 16.71
CA ALA A 162 12.56 24.38 16.90
C ALA A 162 11.71 23.54 17.87
N TYR A 163 11.85 22.21 17.84
CA TYR A 163 11.19 21.34 18.82
C TYR A 163 11.75 21.53 20.23
N LYS A 164 13.07 21.57 20.37
CA LYS A 164 13.74 21.77 21.67
C LYS A 164 13.36 23.11 22.31
N ALA A 165 13.25 24.17 21.52
CA ALA A 165 12.81 25.49 22.00
C ALA A 165 11.36 25.50 22.51
N LYS A 166 10.48 24.67 21.94
CA LYS A 166 9.06 24.57 22.33
C LYS A 166 8.78 23.51 23.39
N LEU A 167 9.80 22.74 23.79
CA LEU A 167 9.62 21.62 24.70
C LEU A 167 9.60 22.09 26.15
N ILE A 168 8.55 21.71 26.87
CA ILE A 168 8.47 21.87 28.33
C ILE A 168 8.86 20.55 28.98
N VAL A 169 9.96 20.54 29.73
CA VAL A 169 10.48 19.35 30.43
C VAL A 169 10.07 19.41 31.88
N PHE A 170 9.31 18.41 32.33
CA PHE A 170 8.83 18.34 33.70
C PHE A 170 9.92 17.78 34.61
N PRO A 171 10.10 18.36 35.81
CA PRO A 171 11.01 17.80 36.80
C PRO A 171 10.53 16.42 37.24
N ARG A 172 11.46 15.47 37.40
CA ARG A 172 11.13 14.12 37.87
C ARG A 172 10.55 14.12 39.29
N LYS A 173 11.01 15.07 40.12
CA LYS A 173 10.50 15.33 41.47
C LYS A 173 10.13 16.81 41.52
N ALA A 174 8.87 17.13 41.77
CA ALA A 174 8.38 18.51 41.80
C ALA A 174 9.06 19.36 42.88
N SER A 175 9.48 18.74 43.99
CA SER A 175 10.20 19.39 45.09
C SER A 175 11.68 19.67 44.82
N SER A 176 12.28 19.05 43.79
CA SER A 176 13.72 19.19 43.50
C SER A 176 13.99 19.25 41.99
N PRO A 177 13.66 20.40 41.34
CA PRO A 177 13.98 20.63 39.93
C PRO A 177 15.50 20.57 39.69
N LYS A 178 15.89 19.98 38.57
CA LYS A 178 17.29 19.85 38.13
C LYS A 178 17.56 20.73 36.91
N LYS A 179 18.85 20.87 36.58
CA LYS A 179 19.30 21.55 35.37
C LYS A 179 18.67 20.89 34.13
N GLY A 180 17.92 21.68 33.37
CA GLY A 180 17.22 21.23 32.15
C GLY A 180 15.71 21.04 32.32
N ASP A 181 15.19 21.12 33.55
CA ASP A 181 13.75 21.19 33.80
C ASP A 181 13.22 22.61 33.49
N SER A 182 11.95 22.71 33.13
CA SER A 182 11.28 23.99 32.85
C SER A 182 10.81 24.67 34.14
N ASP A 183 10.67 25.99 34.08
CA ASP A 183 10.17 26.80 35.20
C ASP A 183 8.77 26.38 35.65
N ALA A 184 8.47 26.56 36.93
CA ALA A 184 7.18 26.18 37.50
C ALA A 184 5.97 26.83 36.79
N ALA A 185 6.14 28.07 36.29
CA ALA A 185 5.12 28.77 35.51
C ALA A 185 4.84 28.07 34.15
N ALA A 186 5.90 27.68 33.43
CA ALA A 186 5.77 26.96 32.17
C ALA A 186 5.10 25.59 32.38
N VAL A 187 5.48 24.89 33.44
CA VAL A 187 4.89 23.61 33.86
C VAL A 187 3.39 23.75 34.17
N ALA A 188 2.98 24.79 34.89
CA ALA A 188 1.57 25.04 35.20
C ALA A 188 0.73 25.37 33.96
N SER A 189 1.32 26.10 33.01
CA SER A 189 0.67 26.44 31.73
C SER A 189 0.64 25.31 30.70
N ALA A 190 1.28 24.17 30.98
CA ALA A 190 1.47 23.11 30.01
C ALA A 190 0.13 22.43 29.62
N VAL A 191 -0.28 22.64 28.38
CA VAL A 191 -1.47 22.00 27.80
C VAL A 191 -1.05 20.91 26.82
N GLN A 192 -1.80 19.80 26.82
CA GLN A 192 -1.59 18.74 25.85
C GLN A 192 -1.88 19.22 24.43
N LEU A 193 -0.87 19.18 23.56
CA LEU A 193 -1.03 19.51 22.15
C LEU A 193 -2.01 18.53 21.46
N ARG A 194 -3.03 19.09 20.80
CA ARG A 194 -3.94 18.36 19.92
C ARG A 194 -3.47 18.50 18.48
N GLY A 195 -3.20 17.37 17.81
CA GLY A 195 -2.74 17.36 16.41
C GLY A 195 -1.30 16.88 16.24
N ALA A 196 -0.76 17.09 15.04
CA ALA A 196 0.58 16.66 14.69
C ALA A 196 1.64 17.59 15.28
N ILE A 197 2.75 17.01 15.77
CA ILE A 197 3.87 17.80 16.31
C ILE A 197 4.64 18.42 15.14
N LEU A 198 4.60 19.76 15.04
CA LEU A 198 5.28 20.55 14.00
C LEU A 198 5.00 19.97 12.60
N PRO A 199 3.78 20.11 12.05
CA PRO A 199 3.43 19.46 10.79
C PRO A 199 4.44 19.76 9.66
N VAL A 200 4.73 18.76 8.83
CA VAL A 200 5.64 18.94 7.69
C VAL A 200 4.86 19.59 6.55
N GLU A 201 5.19 20.84 6.27
CA GLU A 201 4.57 21.61 5.21
C GLU A 201 5.29 21.40 3.87
N GLN A 202 4.52 21.44 2.80
CA GLN A 202 5.06 21.43 1.44
C GLN A 202 5.20 22.88 0.99
N VAL A 203 6.35 23.48 1.30
CA VAL A 203 6.67 24.84 0.84
C VAL A 203 6.95 24.79 -0.65
N ALA A 204 6.12 25.46 -1.44
CA ALA A 204 6.34 25.69 -2.85
C ALA A 204 6.64 27.19 -3.03
N THR A 205 7.90 27.51 -3.28
CA THR A 205 8.28 28.90 -3.61
C THR A 205 7.96 29.15 -5.06
N ALA A 206 7.00 30.02 -5.33
CA ALA A 206 6.75 30.52 -6.67
C ALA A 206 7.87 31.53 -7.02
N PRO A 207 8.56 31.38 -8.16
CA PRO A 207 9.53 32.38 -8.58
C PRO A 207 8.83 33.68 -8.95
N GLU A 208 9.48 34.81 -8.67
CA GLU A 208 9.02 36.13 -9.11
C GLU A 208 9.23 36.30 -10.62
N ALA A 209 8.34 37.10 -11.25
CA ALA A 209 8.45 37.40 -12.66
C ALA A 209 9.70 38.25 -12.93
N ARG A 210 10.55 37.79 -13.85
CA ARG A 210 11.81 38.44 -14.24
C ARG A 210 11.94 38.50 -15.75
N ALA A 211 12.65 39.52 -16.24
CA ALA A 211 12.97 39.64 -17.66
C ALA A 211 13.88 38.48 -18.10
N ILE A 212 13.62 37.92 -19.29
CA ILE A 212 14.40 36.82 -19.85
C ILE A 212 15.77 37.35 -20.29
N SER A 213 16.84 36.72 -19.79
CA SER A 213 18.22 37.09 -20.13
C SER A 213 18.56 36.74 -21.59
N ALA A 214 19.56 37.44 -22.16
CA ALA A 214 20.02 37.16 -23.52
C ALA A 214 20.57 35.73 -23.69
N ASP A 215 21.18 35.17 -22.64
CA ASP A 215 21.73 33.82 -22.66
C ASP A 215 20.64 32.75 -22.63
N GLU A 216 19.60 32.93 -21.82
CA GLU A 216 18.44 32.02 -21.80
C GLU A 216 17.75 31.95 -23.17
N LYS A 217 17.70 33.06 -23.93
CA LYS A 217 17.15 33.08 -25.30
C LYS A 217 17.96 32.26 -26.30
N LYS A 218 19.28 32.13 -26.09
CA LYS A 218 20.18 31.37 -26.99
C LYS A 218 20.16 29.87 -26.71
N VAL A 219 19.71 29.44 -25.53
CA VAL A 219 19.74 28.03 -25.12
C VAL A 219 18.64 27.23 -25.83
N ASN A 220 19.05 26.28 -26.68
CA ASN A 220 18.13 25.28 -27.25
C ASN A 220 17.94 24.08 -26.30
N ALA A 221 16.88 24.12 -25.49
CA ALA A 221 16.57 23.09 -24.50
C ALA A 221 16.35 21.69 -25.13
N TYR A 222 15.68 21.62 -26.28
CA TYR A 222 15.39 20.36 -26.97
C TYR A 222 16.69 19.66 -27.39
N MET A 223 17.58 20.38 -28.07
CA MET A 223 18.85 19.84 -28.53
C MET A 223 19.74 19.43 -27.35
N LYS A 224 19.77 20.22 -26.27
CA LYS A 224 20.50 19.87 -25.04
C LYS A 224 20.06 18.52 -24.46
N LEU A 225 18.74 18.26 -24.39
CA LEU A 225 18.20 16.99 -23.91
C LEU A 225 18.56 15.82 -24.84
N ARG A 226 18.53 16.02 -26.16
CA ARG A 226 18.91 15.00 -27.15
C ARG A 226 20.41 14.66 -27.05
N TYR A 227 21.27 15.67 -26.94
CA TYR A 227 22.71 15.46 -26.77
C TYR A 227 23.04 14.76 -25.45
N ALA A 228 22.39 15.14 -24.34
CA ALA A 228 22.59 14.46 -23.05
C ALA A 228 22.21 12.97 -23.12
N ARG A 229 21.07 12.63 -23.73
CA ARG A 229 20.66 11.24 -23.96
C ARG A 229 21.65 10.49 -24.84
N SER A 230 22.12 11.13 -25.93
CA SER A 230 23.09 10.52 -26.84
C SER A 230 24.45 10.31 -26.16
N ALA A 231 24.91 11.26 -25.36
CA ALA A 231 26.16 11.16 -24.60
C ALA A 231 26.10 10.01 -23.60
N ALA A 232 25.04 9.93 -22.80
CA ALA A 232 24.83 8.82 -21.86
C ALA A 232 24.79 7.46 -22.56
N ARG A 233 24.11 7.37 -23.72
CA ARG A 233 24.04 6.14 -24.52
C ARG A 233 25.38 5.74 -25.13
N THR A 234 26.22 6.69 -25.52
CA THR A 234 27.47 6.42 -26.27
C THR A 234 28.74 6.52 -25.43
N LEU A 235 28.63 6.75 -24.12
CA LEU A 235 29.74 6.93 -23.19
C LEU A 235 30.76 5.78 -23.27
N GLY A 236 30.33 4.54 -23.02
CA GLY A 236 31.24 3.38 -23.03
C GLY A 236 31.90 3.13 -24.39
N ALA A 237 31.20 3.40 -25.50
CA ALA A 237 31.78 3.26 -26.84
C ALA A 237 32.82 4.35 -27.15
N ARG A 238 32.65 5.55 -26.57
CA ARG A 238 33.62 6.65 -26.68
C ARG A 238 34.84 6.38 -25.81
N GLU A 239 34.65 5.90 -24.57
CA GLU A 239 35.74 5.51 -23.67
C GLU A 239 36.57 4.37 -24.26
N LYS A 240 35.91 3.34 -24.82
CA LYS A 240 36.59 2.26 -25.53
C LYS A 240 37.41 2.80 -26.70
N ARG A 241 36.82 3.61 -27.59
CA ARG A 241 37.55 4.21 -28.72
C ARG A 241 38.71 5.09 -28.29
N ALA A 242 38.56 5.84 -27.20
CA ALA A 242 39.63 6.66 -26.66
C ALA A 242 40.78 5.81 -26.12
N ARG A 243 40.47 4.71 -25.42
CA ARG A 243 41.46 3.76 -24.93
C ARG A 243 42.17 3.03 -26.07
N ASP A 244 41.42 2.45 -27.00
CA ASP A 244 41.97 1.70 -28.14
C ASP A 244 42.88 2.63 -28.99
N LYS A 245 42.48 3.90 -29.20
CA LYS A 245 43.33 4.89 -29.87
C LYS A 245 44.62 5.21 -29.09
N ALA A 246 44.55 5.32 -27.76
CA ALA A 246 45.72 5.56 -26.92
C ALA A 246 46.68 4.34 -26.92
N GLU A 247 46.15 3.12 -26.94
CA GLU A 247 46.93 1.88 -27.06
C GLU A 247 47.61 1.78 -28.44
N GLU A 248 46.90 2.14 -29.52
CA GLU A 248 47.49 2.23 -30.86
C GLU A 248 48.59 3.30 -30.95
N GLU A 249 48.42 4.45 -30.32
CA GLU A 249 49.45 5.50 -30.26
C GLU A 249 50.66 5.09 -29.40
N ALA A 250 50.44 4.31 -28.33
CA ALA A 250 51.50 3.75 -27.50
C ALA A 250 52.29 2.65 -28.24
N ASN A 251 51.62 1.80 -29.01
CA ASN A 251 52.26 0.74 -29.79
C ASN A 251 52.98 1.26 -31.06
N LYS A 252 52.69 2.51 -31.47
CA LYS A 252 53.39 3.19 -32.57
C LYS A 252 54.65 3.94 -32.12
N LYS A 253 54.84 4.12 -30.81
CA LYS A 253 56.09 4.63 -30.21
C LYS A 253 57.00 3.48 -29.84
#